data_AF-A0A8U0RTS8-F1
#
_entry.id   AF-A0A8U0RTS8-F1
#
_cell.length_a   1.000
_cell.length_b   1.000
_cell.length_c   1.000
_cell.angle_alpha   90.00
_cell.angle_beta   90.00
_cell.angle_gamma   90.00
#
_symmetry.space_group_name_H-M   'P 1'
#
loop_
_entity.id
_entity.type
_entity.pdbx_description
1 polymer ?
#
loop_
_entity_poly.entity_id
_entity_poly.type
_entity_poly.pdbx_seq_one_letter_code
_entity_poly.pdbx_strand_id
1 'polypeptide(L)'
;MWQVVQQALDGTGPSQELEQKLRAVLATVEWTQDQHERRKASAPQDGGVATWAGQLNKLLRNDAETQVPTLGPKDQLDLYLEKLDKAVRQGLGSPRASRLGTCLWEVYRMYFHEVLLGRLSELTQSCGADLKSCQVLYTWGKTNLFEQPGRETLAKACRTSWEPVVGHLLDPLMFVTWMSQMQQMLVGLIQEELRKHLDRVLFYDLKKWAQCSHPTFLDVFQLLEEGMNAAHPMGLPISSQVQGMVLETFSDFLKSYQQKAVGFIQQNAVAGAFPELHVLANCCILRETWQELTQKRDPLVDLGPCVQGTIHDIEDHSRDHPLPRVRALCQSLLRDHFGQKNKGLVGALQFPWQGLEGCPTVHSTATYELSPRPLHLFVLLGEQRTMRRLHMVVFGEYVVALATHLKMLEPRRWEGLQHQVQTDTRALHNIFTKHRDLSLAHPKEPIMEIFQSTENKNKETVDDWLASFRDRFPGYVSTQDQPRSSVDLEEIKVYRRSCCRCC
;
A
#
# COMPACT_ATOMS: atom_id res chain seq x y z
N MET A 1 -21.70 36.36 48.58
CA MET A 1 -22.04 35.38 47.54
C MET A 1 -20.78 34.73 46.94
N TRP A 2 -19.86 35.49 46.32
CA TRP A 2 -18.64 34.93 45.72
C TRP A 2 -17.71 34.19 46.67
N GLN A 3 -17.52 34.69 47.89
CA GLN A 3 -16.77 33.95 48.92
C GLN A 3 -17.39 32.59 49.25
N VAL A 4 -18.71 32.43 49.16
CA VAL A 4 -19.39 31.14 49.41
C VAL A 4 -19.08 30.15 48.29
N VAL A 5 -19.16 30.60 47.04
CA VAL A 5 -18.82 29.78 45.87
C VAL A 5 -17.34 29.43 45.88
N GLN A 6 -16.46 30.39 46.20
CA GLN A 6 -15.02 30.18 46.32
C GLN A 6 -14.69 29.18 47.44
N GLN A 7 -15.35 29.27 48.60
CA GLN A 7 -15.20 28.28 49.68
C GLN A 7 -15.56 26.86 49.21
N ALA A 8 -16.61 26.71 48.41
CA ALA A 8 -16.99 25.42 47.83
C ALA A 8 -15.96 24.88 46.82
N LEU A 9 -15.28 25.77 46.09
CA LEU A 9 -14.23 25.44 45.11
C LEU A 9 -12.88 25.09 45.77
N ASP A 10 -12.44 25.92 46.73
CA ASP A 10 -11.17 25.84 47.47
C ASP A 10 -11.13 24.68 48.47
N GLY A 11 -12.31 24.17 48.84
CA GLY A 11 -12.43 22.83 49.37
C GLY A 11 -12.55 22.68 50.89
N THR A 12 -13.12 23.66 51.57
CA THR A 12 -13.69 23.42 52.90
C THR A 12 -14.79 22.36 52.79
N GLY A 13 -14.78 21.36 53.68
CA GLY A 13 -15.62 20.16 53.58
C GLY A 13 -17.12 20.47 53.48
N PRO A 14 -17.94 19.52 52.97
CA PRO A 14 -19.38 19.71 52.87
C PRO A 14 -19.97 19.97 54.26
N SER A 15 -20.56 21.14 54.46
CA SER A 15 -21.33 21.46 55.65
C SER A 15 -22.75 21.82 55.24
N GLN A 16 -23.73 21.44 56.07
CA GLN A 16 -25.14 21.79 55.86
C GLN A 16 -25.32 23.31 55.73
N GLU A 17 -24.46 24.08 56.38
CA GLU A 17 -24.40 25.54 56.30
C GLU A 17 -23.92 26.03 54.92
N LEU A 18 -22.87 25.42 54.35
CA LEU A 18 -22.37 25.78 53.02
C LEU A 18 -23.42 25.49 51.95
N GLU A 19 -24.11 24.36 52.04
CA GLU A 19 -25.18 23.99 51.10
C GLU A 19 -26.34 24.99 51.14
N GLN A 20 -26.80 25.39 52.33
CA GLN A 20 -27.84 26.42 52.48
C GLN A 20 -27.40 27.77 51.89
N LYS A 21 -26.15 28.17 52.13
CA LYS A 21 -25.60 29.41 51.56
C LYS A 21 -25.53 29.33 50.03
N LEU A 22 -25.18 28.20 49.44
CA LEU A 22 -25.15 28.01 47.98
C LEU A 22 -26.56 28.05 47.37
N ARG A 23 -27.57 27.45 48.02
CA ARG A 23 -28.97 27.56 47.58
C ARG A 23 -29.46 29.01 47.61
N ALA A 24 -29.12 29.76 48.65
CA ALA A 24 -29.46 31.19 48.73
C ALA A 24 -28.76 32.01 47.63
N VAL A 25 -27.51 31.66 47.28
CA VAL A 25 -26.78 32.28 46.17
C VAL A 25 -27.51 32.01 44.84
N LEU A 26 -27.88 30.77 44.56
CA LEU A 26 -28.61 30.39 43.34
C LEU A 26 -29.96 31.11 43.24
N ALA A 27 -30.77 31.08 44.28
CA ALA A 27 -32.08 31.74 44.30
C ALA A 27 -31.96 33.26 44.07
N THR A 28 -30.89 33.88 44.57
CA THR A 28 -30.62 35.31 44.34
C THR A 28 -30.24 35.56 42.88
N VAL A 29 -29.41 34.71 42.28
CA VAL A 29 -29.02 34.81 40.86
C VAL A 29 -30.24 34.65 39.96
N GLU A 30 -31.05 33.62 40.18
CA GLU A 30 -32.30 33.37 39.45
C GLU A 30 -33.25 34.57 39.56
N TRP A 31 -33.47 35.06 40.78
CA TRP A 31 -34.31 36.24 41.00
C TRP A 31 -33.79 37.47 40.24
N THR A 32 -32.48 37.74 40.25
CA THR A 32 -31.92 38.87 39.50
C THR A 32 -32.10 38.73 37.98
N GLN A 33 -32.06 37.50 37.48
CA GLN A 33 -32.21 37.20 36.06
C GLN A 33 -33.67 37.37 35.61
N ASP A 34 -34.62 36.87 36.41
CA ASP A 34 -36.06 37.07 36.19
C ASP A 34 -36.45 38.55 36.21
N GLN A 35 -35.89 39.32 37.16
CA GLN A 35 -36.14 40.77 37.24
C GLN A 35 -35.55 41.52 36.04
N HIS A 36 -34.42 41.06 35.52
CA HIS A 36 -33.81 41.65 34.34
C HIS A 36 -34.63 41.38 33.07
N GLU A 37 -35.12 40.15 32.87
CA GLU A 37 -35.99 39.81 31.74
C GLU A 37 -37.34 40.55 31.79
N ARG A 38 -37.92 40.74 32.99
CA ARG A 38 -39.13 41.57 33.17
C ARG A 38 -38.90 43.06 32.86
N ARG A 39 -37.70 43.59 33.16
CA ARG A 39 -37.32 44.98 32.86
C ARG A 39 -36.96 45.19 31.38
N LYS A 40 -36.36 44.20 30.71
CA LYS A 40 -36.15 44.25 29.25
C LYS A 40 -37.47 44.38 28.47
N ALA A 41 -38.56 43.82 28.98
CA ALA A 41 -39.90 43.98 28.42
C ALA A 41 -40.50 45.39 28.62
N SER A 42 -39.86 46.26 29.42
CA SER A 42 -40.34 47.61 29.77
C SER A 42 -39.21 48.63 29.73
N ALA A 43 -38.92 49.13 28.52
CA ALA A 43 -37.94 50.18 28.17
C ALA A 43 -36.47 49.97 28.63
N PRO A 44 -35.47 50.26 27.78
CA PRO A 44 -34.08 50.00 28.11
C PRO A 44 -33.56 51.05 29.12
N GLN A 45 -33.58 50.71 30.41
CA GLN A 45 -32.73 51.39 31.38
C GLN A 45 -31.46 50.56 31.62
N ASP A 46 -30.34 51.21 31.32
CA ASP A 46 -28.97 50.73 31.46
C ASP A 46 -28.60 50.69 32.95
N GLY A 47 -28.91 49.57 33.62
CA GLY A 47 -28.79 49.45 35.06
C GLY A 47 -28.32 48.07 35.50
N GLY A 48 -26.99 47.90 35.58
CA GLY A 48 -26.15 47.09 36.50
C GLY A 48 -26.49 45.63 36.87
N VAL A 49 -27.72 45.16 36.75
CA VAL A 49 -28.23 43.90 37.34
C VAL A 49 -27.96 42.68 36.44
N ALA A 50 -27.57 42.88 35.18
CA ALA A 50 -27.17 41.83 34.23
C ALA A 50 -25.83 41.12 34.56
N THR A 51 -25.21 41.41 35.71
CA THR A 51 -23.82 41.03 35.99
C THR A 51 -23.66 39.79 36.88
N TRP A 52 -24.63 39.44 37.72
CA TRP A 52 -24.44 38.39 38.73
C TRP A 52 -24.30 36.98 38.15
N ALA A 53 -25.20 36.58 37.25
CA ALA A 53 -25.11 35.30 36.56
C ALA A 53 -23.81 35.20 35.73
N GLY A 54 -23.46 36.27 35.01
CA GLY A 54 -22.22 36.36 34.24
C GLY A 54 -20.96 36.25 35.11
N GLN A 55 -20.96 36.87 36.28
CA GLN A 55 -19.85 36.80 37.24
C GLN A 55 -19.72 35.41 37.89
N LEU A 56 -20.84 34.77 38.25
CA LEU A 56 -20.84 33.39 38.74
C LEU A 56 -20.26 32.44 37.69
N ASN A 57 -20.73 32.55 36.44
CA ASN A 57 -20.20 31.79 35.32
C ASN A 57 -18.70 32.03 35.10
N LYS A 58 -18.25 33.27 35.22
CA LYS A 58 -16.82 33.63 35.12
C LYS A 58 -15.99 33.01 36.24
N LEU A 59 -16.50 32.99 37.48
CA LEU A 59 -15.80 32.35 38.61
C LEU A 59 -15.66 30.85 38.41
N LEU A 60 -16.74 30.16 38.02
CA LEU A 60 -16.70 28.72 37.75
C LEU A 60 -15.77 28.38 36.57
N ARG A 61 -15.81 29.17 35.50
CA ARG A 61 -14.91 29.01 34.34
C ARG A 61 -13.45 29.25 34.70
N ASN A 62 -13.15 30.33 35.44
CA ASN A 62 -11.78 30.62 35.87
C ASN A 62 -11.22 29.52 36.78
N ASP A 63 -12.04 28.94 37.67
CA ASP A 63 -11.59 27.79 38.45
C ASP A 63 -11.34 26.58 37.54
N ALA A 64 -12.25 26.25 36.62
CA ALA A 64 -12.01 25.18 35.65
C ALA A 64 -10.69 25.38 34.85
N GLU A 65 -10.40 26.61 34.42
CA GLU A 65 -9.15 26.99 33.74
C GLU A 65 -7.89 26.82 34.60
N THR A 66 -7.97 27.09 35.91
CA THR A 66 -6.82 26.90 36.81
C THR A 66 -6.59 25.44 37.17
N GLN A 67 -7.64 24.61 37.14
CA GLN A 67 -7.56 23.20 37.49
C GLN A 67 -7.04 22.33 36.34
N VAL A 68 -7.36 22.68 35.09
CA VAL A 68 -6.85 21.95 33.92
C VAL A 68 -5.45 22.48 33.56
N PRO A 69 -4.38 21.66 33.66
CA PRO A 69 -3.02 22.13 33.45
C PRO A 69 -2.78 22.57 32.00
N THR A 70 -1.98 23.62 31.81
CA THR A 70 -1.48 24.02 30.49
C THR A 70 -0.21 23.25 30.13
N LEU A 71 -0.04 22.86 28.86
CA LEU A 71 1.19 22.23 28.40
C LEU A 71 2.33 23.26 28.41
N GLY A 72 3.41 22.98 29.17
CA GLY A 72 4.62 23.79 29.14
C GLY A 72 5.51 23.48 27.91
N PRO A 73 6.36 24.43 27.45
CA PRO A 73 7.22 24.24 26.27
C PRO A 73 8.23 23.09 26.35
N LYS A 74 8.48 22.56 27.56
CA LYS A 74 9.44 21.47 27.83
C LYS A 74 8.78 20.24 28.44
N ASP A 75 7.46 20.25 28.60
CA ASP A 75 6.75 19.11 29.17
C ASP A 75 6.77 17.94 28.18
N GLN A 76 7.08 16.74 28.67
CA GLN A 76 6.89 15.52 27.90
C GLN A 76 5.41 15.17 27.86
N LEU A 77 4.93 14.71 26.70
CA LEU A 77 3.52 14.41 26.48
C LEU A 77 2.96 13.41 27.50
N ASP A 78 3.67 12.31 27.74
CA ASP A 78 3.24 11.27 28.70
C ASP A 78 3.03 11.83 30.11
N LEU A 79 4.00 12.61 30.60
CA LEU A 79 3.92 13.26 31.93
C LEU A 79 2.81 14.29 31.99
N TYR A 80 2.57 15.02 30.90
CA TYR A 80 1.47 15.97 30.81
C TYR A 80 0.11 15.26 30.87
N LEU A 81 -0.06 14.16 30.14
CA LEU A 81 -1.29 13.36 30.15
C LEU A 81 -1.58 12.75 31.54
N GLU A 82 -0.55 12.36 32.29
CA GLU A 82 -0.71 11.95 33.70
C GLU A 82 -1.19 13.10 34.61
N LYS A 83 -0.66 14.31 34.41
CA LYS A 83 -1.13 15.51 35.13
C LYS A 83 -2.60 15.79 34.79
N LEU A 84 -2.97 15.64 33.52
CA LEU A 84 -4.33 15.85 33.04
C LEU A 84 -5.32 14.85 33.66
N ASP A 85 -4.94 13.58 33.74
CA ASP A 85 -5.73 12.53 34.40
C ASP A 85 -5.93 12.82 35.91
N LYS A 86 -4.88 13.27 36.60
CA LYS A 86 -5.00 13.74 38.00
C LYS A 86 -5.93 14.95 38.12
N ALA A 87 -5.83 15.91 37.21
CA ALA A 87 -6.69 17.09 37.18
C ALA A 87 -8.16 16.74 36.94
N VAL A 88 -8.47 15.81 36.04
CA VAL A 88 -9.83 15.30 35.83
C VAL A 88 -10.38 14.68 37.11
N ARG A 89 -9.61 13.81 37.78
CA ARG A 89 -10.05 13.18 39.03
C ARG A 89 -10.26 14.17 40.18
N GLN A 90 -9.39 15.17 40.30
CA GLN A 90 -9.50 16.20 41.35
C GLN A 90 -10.59 17.23 41.06
N GLY A 91 -10.70 17.65 39.79
CA GLY A 91 -11.64 18.65 39.33
C GLY A 91 -13.07 18.14 39.24
N LEU A 92 -13.25 16.92 38.74
CA LEU A 92 -14.56 16.32 38.54
C LEU A 92 -14.94 15.25 39.58
N GLY A 93 -14.08 14.95 40.56
CA GLY A 93 -14.35 13.93 41.58
C GLY A 93 -15.52 14.23 42.54
N SER A 94 -16.04 13.17 43.17
CA SER A 94 -17.15 13.19 44.15
C SER A 94 -17.02 14.24 45.28
N PRO A 95 -15.84 14.50 45.86
CA PRO A 95 -15.71 15.53 46.90
C PRO A 95 -16.05 16.95 46.41
N ARG A 96 -15.82 17.28 45.14
CA ARG A 96 -16.15 18.61 44.59
C ARG A 96 -17.62 18.69 44.16
N ALA A 97 -18.15 17.63 43.58
CA ALA A 97 -19.58 17.52 43.25
C ALA A 97 -20.47 17.74 44.48
N SER A 98 -20.12 17.09 45.60
CA SER A 98 -20.83 17.24 46.87
C SER A 98 -20.76 18.64 47.47
N ARG A 99 -19.63 19.36 47.30
CA ARG A 99 -19.47 20.74 47.80
C ARG A 99 -20.25 21.77 46.98
N LEU A 100 -20.29 21.62 45.66
CA LEU A 100 -20.99 22.57 44.77
C LEU A 100 -22.51 22.36 44.77
N GLY A 101 -22.97 21.15 45.08
CA GLY A 101 -24.38 20.77 44.93
C GLY A 101 -24.77 20.61 43.46
N THR A 102 -25.89 19.94 43.19
CA THR A 102 -26.25 19.43 41.86
C THR A 102 -26.28 20.50 40.76
N CYS A 103 -26.92 21.65 41.00
CA CYS A 103 -27.07 22.68 39.96
C CYS A 103 -25.75 23.38 39.58
N LEU A 104 -24.93 23.78 40.56
CA LEU A 104 -23.63 24.40 40.27
C LEU A 104 -22.63 23.39 39.71
N TRP A 105 -22.75 22.13 40.14
CA TRP A 105 -21.92 21.06 39.64
C TRP A 105 -22.08 20.82 38.15
N GLU A 106 -23.31 20.77 37.64
CA GLU A 106 -23.57 20.56 36.22
C GLU A 106 -22.95 21.67 35.35
N VAL A 107 -23.12 22.92 35.78
CA VAL A 107 -22.55 24.09 35.09
C VAL A 107 -21.01 24.07 35.15
N TYR A 108 -20.44 23.77 36.31
CA TYR A 108 -18.99 23.64 36.47
C TYR A 108 -18.41 22.51 35.61
N ARG A 109 -19.07 21.35 35.60
CA ARG A 109 -18.68 20.18 34.80
C ARG A 109 -18.62 20.52 33.32
N MET A 110 -19.61 21.27 32.81
CA MET A 110 -19.61 21.76 31.44
C MET A 110 -18.40 22.67 31.14
N TYR A 111 -18.11 23.66 31.99
CA TYR A 111 -16.93 24.52 31.79
C TYR A 111 -15.61 23.74 31.86
N PHE A 112 -15.52 22.78 32.77
CA PHE A 112 -14.35 21.89 32.85
C PHE A 112 -14.17 21.11 31.54
N HIS A 113 -15.24 20.56 30.97
CA HIS A 113 -15.18 19.87 29.67
C HIS A 113 -14.76 20.81 28.54
N GLU A 114 -15.29 22.03 28.48
CA GLU A 114 -14.89 23.03 27.47
C GLU A 114 -13.41 23.38 27.56
N VAL A 115 -12.90 23.64 28.77
CA VAL A 115 -11.48 23.96 29.00
C VAL A 115 -10.62 22.75 28.60
N LEU A 116 -11.00 21.55 29.04
CA LEU A 116 -10.29 20.32 28.70
C LEU A 116 -10.23 20.09 27.18
N LEU A 117 -11.36 20.26 26.49
CA LEU A 117 -11.45 20.16 25.04
C LEU A 117 -10.55 21.18 24.34
N GLY A 118 -10.49 22.41 24.85
CA GLY A 118 -9.57 23.45 24.37
C GLY A 118 -8.11 23.01 24.48
N ARG A 119 -7.70 22.47 25.64
CA ARG A 119 -6.34 21.96 25.86
C ARG A 119 -6.00 20.77 24.98
N LEU A 120 -6.93 19.83 24.82
CA LEU A 120 -6.76 18.69 23.93
C LEU A 120 -6.63 19.12 22.46
N SER A 121 -7.35 20.16 22.05
CA SER A 121 -7.25 20.71 20.70
C SER A 121 -5.91 21.41 20.45
N GLU A 122 -5.40 22.16 21.43
CA GLU A 122 -4.05 22.75 21.40
C GLU A 122 -2.98 21.66 21.30
N LEU A 123 -3.12 20.57 22.07
CA LEU A 123 -2.24 19.41 22.00
C LEU A 123 -2.23 18.76 20.63
N THR A 124 -3.41 18.53 20.04
CA THR A 124 -3.54 17.97 18.69
C THR A 124 -2.76 18.79 17.66
N GLN A 125 -2.80 20.12 17.75
CA GLN A 125 -2.02 21.00 16.86
C GLN A 125 -0.51 20.89 17.11
N SER A 126 -0.08 20.82 18.37
CA SER A 126 1.34 20.67 18.71
C SER A 126 1.93 19.31 18.32
N CYS A 127 1.12 18.23 18.37
CA CYS A 127 1.53 16.89 18.01
C CYS A 127 1.56 16.66 16.48
N GLY A 128 0.96 17.56 15.70
CA GLY A 128 0.34 17.27 14.39
C GLY A 128 1.21 16.65 13.28
N ALA A 129 2.52 16.52 13.46
CA ALA A 129 3.42 15.84 12.51
C ALA A 129 4.04 14.54 13.07
N ASP A 130 3.97 14.28 14.38
CA ASP A 130 4.57 13.09 14.99
C ASP A 130 3.52 12.00 15.23
N LEU A 131 3.61 10.93 14.43
CA LEU A 131 2.71 9.77 14.52
C LEU A 131 2.70 9.18 15.94
N LYS A 132 3.86 9.10 16.60
CA LYS A 132 3.97 8.48 17.92
C LYS A 132 3.25 9.31 18.98
N SER A 133 3.45 10.63 18.99
CA SER A 133 2.73 11.55 19.88
C SER A 133 1.22 11.52 19.65
N CYS A 134 0.76 11.52 18.38
CA CYS A 134 -0.66 11.40 18.05
C CYS A 134 -1.25 10.06 18.53
N GLN A 135 -0.51 8.94 18.43
CA GLN A 135 -0.95 7.63 18.91
C GLN A 135 -1.11 7.60 20.44
N VAL A 136 -0.15 8.19 21.17
CA VAL A 136 -0.22 8.33 22.63
C VAL A 136 -1.44 9.14 23.04
N LEU A 137 -1.65 10.30 22.41
CA LEU A 137 -2.78 11.19 22.70
C LEU A 137 -4.13 10.51 22.41
N TYR A 138 -4.23 9.80 21.29
CA TYR A 138 -5.42 9.02 20.94
C TYR A 138 -5.70 7.90 21.95
N THR A 139 -4.68 7.16 22.34
CA THR A 139 -4.80 6.05 23.31
C THR A 139 -5.25 6.57 24.66
N TRP A 140 -4.73 7.71 25.09
CA TRP A 140 -5.18 8.40 26.30
C TRP A 140 -6.66 8.82 26.17
N GLY A 141 -7.05 9.48 25.07
CA GLY A 141 -8.42 9.92 24.83
C GLY A 141 -9.41 8.76 24.81
N LYS A 142 -9.08 7.68 24.10
CA LYS A 142 -9.87 6.44 24.08
C LYS A 142 -10.11 5.87 25.48
N THR A 143 -9.04 5.76 26.27
CA THR A 143 -9.10 5.14 27.60
C THR A 143 -9.89 6.00 28.58
N ASN A 144 -9.64 7.32 28.61
CA ASN A 144 -10.18 8.23 29.63
C ASN A 144 -11.56 8.80 29.29
N LEU A 145 -11.92 8.90 28.00
CA LEU A 145 -13.18 9.50 27.57
C LEU A 145 -14.26 8.47 27.23
N PHE A 146 -13.84 7.29 26.78
CA PHE A 146 -14.79 6.32 26.21
C PHE A 146 -14.83 4.98 26.96
N GLU A 147 -13.80 4.63 27.76
CA GLU A 147 -13.60 3.44 28.62
C GLU A 147 -13.85 2.05 27.97
N GLN A 148 -14.90 1.90 27.15
CA GLN A 148 -15.24 0.73 26.36
C GLN A 148 -14.99 0.94 24.84
N PRO A 149 -14.39 -0.04 24.16
CA PRO A 149 -14.18 0.00 22.71
C PRO A 149 -15.49 0.21 21.94
N GLY A 150 -15.49 1.13 20.96
CA GLY A 150 -16.59 1.27 19.99
C GLY A 150 -17.64 2.35 20.32
N ARG A 151 -17.51 3.06 21.45
CA ARG A 151 -18.28 4.27 21.78
C ARG A 151 -17.73 5.55 21.11
N GLU A 152 -16.59 5.44 20.44
CA GLU A 152 -15.81 6.53 19.84
C GLU A 152 -16.37 7.05 18.50
N THR A 153 -17.40 6.41 17.92
CA THR A 153 -17.93 6.72 16.58
C THR A 153 -19.38 7.21 16.61
N LEU A 154 -19.62 8.35 15.97
CA LEU A 154 -20.94 8.99 15.81
C LEU A 154 -22.00 8.07 15.20
N ALA A 155 -21.62 7.13 14.33
CA ALA A 155 -22.56 6.25 13.62
C ALA A 155 -23.27 5.21 14.53
N LYS A 156 -22.71 4.88 15.71
CA LYS A 156 -23.37 4.03 16.72
C LYS A 156 -24.02 4.83 17.85
N ALA A 157 -24.00 6.16 17.76
CA ALA A 157 -24.64 7.05 18.72
C ALA A 157 -26.16 7.14 18.51
N CYS A 158 -26.84 5.98 18.43
CA CYS A 158 -28.30 5.96 18.59
C CYS A 158 -28.62 6.44 20.01
N ARG A 159 -29.34 7.56 20.10
CA ARG A 159 -29.66 8.32 21.33
C ARG A 159 -30.44 7.53 22.38
N THR A 160 -30.89 6.31 22.11
CA THR A 160 -31.92 5.63 22.88
C THR A 160 -31.43 4.73 24.02
N SER A 161 -30.11 4.51 24.18
CA SER A 161 -29.58 3.66 25.28
C SER A 161 -28.46 4.29 26.10
N TRP A 162 -28.18 5.58 25.94
CA TRP A 162 -27.19 6.28 26.76
C TRP A 162 -27.88 6.79 28.02
N GLU A 163 -28.31 5.89 28.90
CA GLU A 163 -28.38 6.26 30.31
C GLU A 163 -26.94 6.58 30.74
N PRO A 164 -26.68 7.75 31.34
CA PRO A 164 -25.37 8.04 31.88
C PRO A 164 -25.05 6.95 32.89
N VAL A 165 -24.09 6.07 32.56
CA VAL A 165 -23.62 5.07 33.51
C VAL A 165 -23.09 5.87 34.69
N VAL A 166 -23.79 5.71 35.82
CA VAL A 166 -23.48 6.35 37.09
C VAL A 166 -22.02 6.03 37.42
N GLY A 167 -21.12 7.01 37.24
CA GLY A 167 -19.69 6.84 37.51
C GLY A 167 -18.71 7.58 36.59
N HIS A 168 -19.09 7.96 35.36
CA HIS A 168 -18.13 8.64 34.45
C HIS A 168 -18.05 10.15 34.70
N LEU A 169 -16.84 10.65 34.96
CA LEU A 169 -16.58 12.07 35.19
C LEU A 169 -16.73 12.90 33.91
N LEU A 170 -16.28 12.37 32.78
CA LEU A 170 -16.30 13.03 31.48
C LEU A 170 -17.56 12.64 30.70
N ASP A 171 -18.16 13.60 30.01
CA ASP A 171 -19.28 13.33 29.08
C ASP A 171 -18.70 13.00 27.71
N PRO A 172 -18.79 11.74 27.23
CA PRO A 172 -18.20 11.34 25.96
C PRO A 172 -18.70 12.18 24.78
N LEU A 173 -19.96 12.65 24.81
CA LEU A 173 -20.57 13.43 23.73
C LEU A 173 -19.84 14.75 23.46
N MET A 174 -19.27 15.37 24.50
CA MET A 174 -18.52 16.62 24.39
C MET A 174 -17.20 16.43 23.62
N PHE A 175 -16.67 15.21 23.56
CA PHE A 175 -15.36 14.92 22.97
C PHE A 175 -15.42 14.12 21.67
N VAL A 176 -16.60 13.66 21.23
CA VAL A 176 -16.73 12.84 20.00
C VAL A 176 -16.16 13.53 18.77
N THR A 177 -16.41 14.83 18.62
CA THR A 177 -15.91 15.59 17.46
C THR A 177 -14.38 15.67 17.46
N TRP A 178 -13.77 15.97 18.60
CA TRP A 178 -12.30 15.98 18.74
C TRP A 178 -11.71 14.59 18.51
N MET A 179 -12.34 13.55 19.04
CA MET A 179 -11.89 12.17 18.85
C MET A 179 -11.93 11.77 17.37
N SER A 180 -12.98 12.16 16.65
CA SER A 180 -13.10 11.94 15.20
C SER A 180 -12.00 12.69 14.42
N GLN A 181 -11.67 13.93 14.79
CA GLN A 181 -10.57 14.67 14.20
C GLN A 181 -9.22 13.99 14.44
N MET A 182 -8.98 13.49 15.65
CA MET A 182 -7.78 12.71 15.99
C MET A 182 -7.66 11.43 15.16
N GLN A 183 -8.77 10.71 14.94
CA GLN A 183 -8.79 9.52 14.08
C GLN A 183 -8.41 9.87 12.65
N GLN A 184 -8.99 10.93 12.07
CA GLN A 184 -8.68 11.38 10.71
C GLN A 184 -7.21 11.80 10.57
N MET A 185 -6.68 12.52 11.56
CA MET A 185 -5.27 12.90 11.59
C MET A 185 -4.34 11.68 11.60
N LEU A 186 -4.63 10.68 12.44
CA LEU A 186 -3.84 9.45 12.52
C LEU A 186 -3.87 8.66 11.21
N VAL A 187 -5.06 8.51 10.60
CA VAL A 187 -5.20 7.86 9.30
C VAL A 187 -4.37 8.60 8.24
N GLY A 188 -4.42 9.94 8.23
CA GLY A 188 -3.64 10.76 7.31
C GLY A 188 -2.12 10.62 7.49
N LEU A 189 -1.62 10.59 8.73
CA LEU A 189 -0.19 10.39 9.01
C LEU A 189 0.30 8.99 8.59
N ILE A 190 -0.50 7.95 8.85
CA ILE A 190 -0.19 6.58 8.39
C ILE A 190 -0.18 6.52 6.86
N GLN A 191 -1.15 7.17 6.21
CA GLN A 191 -1.21 7.24 4.75
C GLN A 191 0.03 7.92 4.16
N GLU A 192 0.45 9.04 4.74
CA GLU A 192 1.62 9.79 4.28
C GLU A 192 2.89 8.95 4.38
N GLU A 193 3.09 8.27 5.51
CA GLU A 193 4.27 7.42 5.71
C GLU A 193 4.26 6.21 4.79
N LEU A 194 3.10 5.57 4.59
CA LEU A 194 2.96 4.48 3.63
C LEU A 194 3.27 4.94 2.21
N ARG A 195 2.73 6.10 1.78
CA ARG A 195 2.98 6.67 0.44
C ARG A 195 4.46 6.93 0.21
N LYS A 196 5.17 7.49 1.20
CA LYS A 196 6.63 7.71 1.13
C LYS A 196 7.39 6.40 0.88
N HIS A 197 7.01 5.32 1.55
CA HIS A 197 7.66 4.02 1.36
C HIS A 197 7.35 3.40 -0.01
N LEU A 198 6.09 3.46 -0.45
CA LEU A 198 5.68 2.97 -1.77
C LEU A 198 6.35 3.76 -2.91
N ASP A 199 6.49 5.09 -2.78
CA ASP A 199 7.20 5.91 -3.76
C ASP A 199 8.70 5.57 -3.83
N ARG A 200 9.32 5.19 -2.70
CA ARG A 200 10.69 4.69 -2.68
C ARG A 200 10.82 3.37 -3.41
N VAL A 201 9.88 2.44 -3.26
CA VAL A 201 9.86 1.18 -4.01
C VAL A 201 9.86 1.48 -5.52
N LEU A 202 8.97 2.36 -5.98
CA LEU A 202 8.94 2.77 -7.40
C LEU A 202 10.27 3.38 -7.85
N PHE A 203 10.83 4.29 -7.05
CA PHE A 203 12.09 4.94 -7.40
C PHE A 203 13.26 3.95 -7.51
N TYR A 204 13.37 3.02 -6.57
CA TYR A 204 14.45 2.02 -6.57
C TYR A 204 14.29 1.02 -7.70
N ASP A 205 13.08 0.53 -7.95
CA ASP A 205 12.79 -0.37 -9.07
C ASP A 205 13.24 0.27 -10.39
N LEU A 206 12.77 1.48 -10.68
CA LEU A 206 13.10 2.20 -11.92
C LEU A 206 14.61 2.46 -12.09
N LYS A 207 15.33 2.73 -11.00
CA LYS A 207 16.75 3.13 -11.05
C LYS A 207 17.71 1.93 -11.00
N LYS A 208 17.32 0.81 -10.39
CA LYS A 208 18.21 -0.32 -10.09
C LYS A 208 17.77 -1.66 -10.70
N TRP A 209 16.72 -1.69 -11.53
CA TRP A 209 16.20 -2.92 -12.12
C TRP A 209 17.27 -3.81 -12.80
N ALA A 210 18.28 -3.23 -13.45
CA ALA A 210 19.35 -3.98 -14.12
C ALA A 210 20.46 -4.50 -13.19
N GLN A 211 20.46 -4.12 -11.91
CA GLN A 211 21.53 -4.40 -10.94
C GLN A 211 21.05 -5.19 -9.71
N CYS A 212 19.74 -5.24 -9.48
CA CYS A 212 19.16 -5.87 -8.30
C CYS A 212 18.70 -7.30 -8.63
N SER A 213 19.26 -8.29 -7.92
CA SER A 213 18.78 -9.68 -7.93
C SER A 213 17.52 -9.90 -7.10
N HIS A 214 17.14 -8.91 -6.27
CA HIS A 214 15.93 -8.94 -5.46
C HIS A 214 14.86 -8.01 -6.06
N PRO A 215 13.66 -8.51 -6.38
CA PRO A 215 12.58 -7.68 -6.89
C PRO A 215 12.06 -6.77 -5.78
N THR A 216 12.29 -5.46 -5.93
CA THR A 216 11.89 -4.42 -4.97
C THR A 216 10.36 -4.40 -4.73
N PHE A 217 9.58 -4.94 -5.66
CA PHE A 217 8.11 -5.00 -5.55
C PHE A 217 7.61 -6.00 -4.50
N LEU A 218 8.45 -6.90 -3.97
CA LEU A 218 8.05 -7.77 -2.86
C LEU A 218 7.84 -7.02 -1.55
N ASP A 219 8.56 -5.91 -1.37
CA ASP A 219 8.43 -5.06 -0.20
C ASP A 219 7.02 -4.42 -0.14
N VAL A 220 6.31 -4.33 -1.27
CA VAL A 220 4.97 -3.71 -1.33
C VAL A 220 3.98 -4.43 -0.44
N PHE A 221 3.92 -5.77 -0.47
CA PHE A 221 3.01 -6.52 0.38
C PHE A 221 3.31 -6.26 1.86
N GLN A 222 4.57 -6.37 2.25
CA GLN A 222 5.00 -6.15 3.64
C GLN A 222 4.67 -4.73 4.12
N LEU A 223 4.94 -3.71 3.31
CA LEU A 223 4.63 -2.32 3.65
C LEU A 223 3.12 -2.08 3.85
N LEU A 224 2.29 -2.67 2.99
CA LEU A 224 0.83 -2.55 3.10
C LEU A 224 0.31 -3.31 4.33
N GLU A 225 0.82 -4.51 4.59
CA GLU A 225 0.47 -5.30 5.77
C GLU A 225 0.88 -4.62 7.08
N GLU A 226 2.11 -4.10 7.15
CA GLU A 226 2.61 -3.31 8.29
C GLU A 226 1.76 -2.06 8.51
N GLY A 227 1.41 -1.34 7.44
CA GLY A 227 0.54 -0.16 7.51
C GLY A 227 -0.84 -0.47 8.07
N MET A 228 -1.43 -1.62 7.71
CA MET A 228 -2.70 -2.09 8.26
C MET A 228 -2.56 -2.51 9.73
N ASN A 229 -1.47 -3.19 10.08
CA ASN A 229 -1.21 -3.70 11.43
C ASN A 229 -0.85 -2.59 12.42
N ALA A 230 -0.28 -1.48 11.95
CA ALA A 230 0.04 -0.31 12.78
C ALA A 230 -1.19 0.25 13.52
N ALA A 231 -2.39 0.07 12.96
CA ALA A 231 -3.63 0.55 13.54
C ALA A 231 -4.31 -0.44 14.50
N HIS A 232 -3.90 -1.71 14.50
CA HIS A 232 -4.54 -2.76 15.29
C HIS A 232 -4.56 -2.46 16.80
N PRO A 233 -3.46 -1.97 17.42
CA PRO A 233 -3.46 -1.61 18.85
C PRO A 233 -4.43 -0.48 19.20
N MET A 234 -4.74 0.40 18.24
CA MET A 234 -5.63 1.54 18.44
C MET A 234 -7.11 1.14 18.45
N GLY A 235 -7.45 -0.07 17.99
CA GLY A 235 -8.80 -0.64 18.02
C GLY A 235 -9.62 -0.39 16.75
N LEU A 236 -10.83 -0.96 16.75
CA LEU A 236 -11.70 -1.06 15.56
C LEU A 236 -12.01 0.26 14.84
N PRO A 237 -12.32 1.38 15.54
CA PRO A 237 -12.72 2.63 14.86
C PRO A 237 -11.65 3.19 13.91
N ILE A 238 -10.37 3.04 14.25
CA ILE A 238 -9.26 3.42 13.37
C ILE A 238 -8.88 2.26 12.46
N SER A 239 -8.84 1.03 12.97
CA SER A 239 -8.39 -0.13 12.18
C SER A 239 -9.19 -0.29 10.89
N SER A 240 -10.52 -0.12 10.91
CA SER A 240 -11.34 -0.22 9.69
C SER A 240 -11.05 0.91 8.69
N GLN A 241 -10.87 2.15 9.17
CA GLN A 241 -10.54 3.31 8.33
C GLN A 241 -9.16 3.14 7.69
N VAL A 242 -8.17 2.68 8.46
CA VAL A 242 -6.82 2.42 7.96
C VAL A 242 -6.84 1.29 6.94
N GLN A 243 -7.62 0.23 7.14
CA GLN A 243 -7.77 -0.83 6.14
C GLN A 243 -8.28 -0.29 4.81
N GLY A 244 -9.35 0.52 4.81
CA GLY A 244 -9.86 1.16 3.59
C GLY A 244 -8.82 2.07 2.94
N MET A 245 -8.19 2.93 3.73
CA MET A 245 -7.15 3.86 3.28
C MET A 245 -5.95 3.14 2.64
N VAL A 246 -5.50 2.01 3.19
CA VAL A 246 -4.37 1.26 2.63
C VAL A 246 -4.72 0.68 1.26
N LEU A 247 -5.94 0.16 1.09
CA LEU A 247 -6.41 -0.36 -0.20
C LEU A 247 -6.55 0.77 -1.25
N GLU A 248 -7.05 1.95 -0.85
CA GLU A 248 -7.09 3.13 -1.71
C GLU A 248 -5.69 3.60 -2.10
N THR A 249 -4.76 3.63 -1.14
CA THR A 249 -3.36 4.03 -1.37
C THR A 249 -2.65 3.05 -2.32
N PHE A 250 -2.95 1.75 -2.21
CA PHE A 250 -2.48 0.75 -3.15
C PHE A 250 -3.04 0.97 -4.57
N SER A 251 -4.34 1.29 -4.69
CA SER A 251 -4.95 1.64 -5.99
C SER A 251 -4.28 2.84 -6.63
N ASP A 252 -3.97 3.89 -5.86
CA ASP A 252 -3.27 5.07 -6.37
C ASP A 252 -1.80 4.78 -6.75
N PHE A 253 -1.13 3.91 -5.98
CA PHE A 253 0.18 3.40 -6.35
C PHE A 253 0.15 2.69 -7.71
N LEU A 254 -0.86 1.86 -7.98
CA LEU A 254 -1.00 1.17 -9.27
C LEU A 254 -1.18 2.14 -10.44
N LYS A 255 -1.99 3.19 -10.27
CA LYS A 255 -2.14 4.25 -11.29
C LYS A 255 -0.82 4.97 -11.56
N SER A 256 -0.06 5.28 -10.50
CA SER A 256 1.28 5.88 -10.60
C SER A 256 2.24 4.95 -11.34
N TYR A 257 2.19 3.65 -11.03
CA TYR A 257 3.00 2.64 -11.71
C TYR A 257 2.64 2.51 -13.19
N GLN A 258 1.34 2.48 -13.54
CA GLN A 258 0.86 2.44 -14.92
C GLN A 258 1.45 3.58 -15.76
N GLN A 259 1.42 4.81 -15.25
CA GLN A 259 1.96 5.98 -15.94
C GLN A 259 3.48 5.88 -16.13
N LYS A 260 4.20 5.36 -15.13
CA LYS A 260 5.67 5.23 -15.16
C LYS A 260 6.15 4.05 -15.99
N ALA A 261 5.38 2.96 -16.07
CA ALA A 261 5.75 1.73 -16.78
C ALA A 261 5.99 1.97 -18.27
N VAL A 262 5.15 2.78 -18.92
CA VAL A 262 5.30 3.13 -20.35
C VAL A 262 6.64 3.83 -20.59
N GLY A 263 6.94 4.88 -19.80
CA GLY A 263 8.19 5.62 -19.90
C GLY A 263 9.42 4.74 -19.59
N PHE A 264 9.29 3.85 -18.60
CA PHE A 264 10.33 2.89 -18.23
C PHE A 264 10.68 1.94 -19.38
N ILE A 265 9.67 1.32 -20.02
CA ILE A 265 9.89 0.40 -21.14
C ILE A 265 10.60 1.13 -22.29
N GLN A 266 10.13 2.32 -22.66
CA GLN A 266 10.72 3.10 -23.75
C GLN A 266 12.17 3.51 -23.48
N GLN A 267 12.48 3.94 -22.25
CA GLN A 267 13.84 4.36 -21.87
C GLN A 267 14.84 3.20 -21.81
N ASN A 268 14.36 1.98 -21.54
CA ASN A 268 15.19 0.81 -21.30
C ASN A 268 15.16 -0.22 -22.45
N ALA A 269 14.58 0.13 -23.59
CA ALA A 269 14.49 -0.71 -24.79
C ALA A 269 15.85 -0.81 -25.54
N VAL A 270 16.88 -1.35 -24.86
CA VAL A 270 18.22 -1.58 -25.44
C VAL A 270 18.38 -3.04 -25.89
N ALA A 271 19.36 -3.30 -26.76
CA ALA A 271 19.63 -4.65 -27.26
C ALA A 271 19.99 -5.61 -26.11
N GLY A 272 19.28 -6.74 -26.02
CA GLY A 272 19.49 -7.76 -24.99
C GLY A 272 18.77 -7.53 -23.66
N ALA A 273 18.14 -6.38 -23.45
CA ALA A 273 17.38 -6.08 -22.24
C ALA A 273 15.87 -6.10 -22.49
N PHE A 274 15.09 -6.62 -21.53
CA PHE A 274 13.65 -6.86 -21.68
C PHE A 274 12.84 -6.24 -20.53
N PRO A 275 12.76 -4.90 -20.46
CA PRO A 275 12.01 -4.20 -19.41
C PRO A 275 10.52 -4.58 -19.39
N GLU A 276 9.95 -5.03 -20.51
CA GLU A 276 8.57 -5.52 -20.60
C GLU A 276 8.34 -6.76 -19.73
N LEU A 277 9.32 -7.67 -19.68
CA LEU A 277 9.24 -8.87 -18.83
C LEU A 277 9.32 -8.51 -17.35
N HIS A 278 10.14 -7.50 -17.00
CA HIS A 278 10.23 -6.95 -15.64
C HIS A 278 8.89 -6.34 -15.20
N VAL A 279 8.25 -5.54 -16.06
CA VAL A 279 6.94 -4.94 -15.75
C VAL A 279 5.85 -6.01 -15.58
N LEU A 280 5.85 -7.06 -16.42
CA LEU A 280 4.91 -8.17 -16.29
C LEU A 280 5.11 -8.94 -14.97
N ALA A 281 6.36 -9.17 -14.56
CA ALA A 281 6.68 -9.80 -13.28
C ALA A 281 6.13 -8.98 -12.09
N ASN A 282 6.34 -7.66 -12.11
CA ASN A 282 5.80 -6.76 -11.10
C ASN A 282 4.26 -6.80 -11.06
N CYS A 283 3.59 -6.87 -12.22
CA CYS A 283 2.13 -7.00 -12.28
C CYS A 283 1.61 -8.28 -11.61
N CYS A 284 2.34 -9.40 -11.73
CA CYS A 284 2.02 -10.64 -11.03
C CYS A 284 2.06 -10.44 -9.50
N ILE A 285 3.15 -9.88 -8.98
CA ILE A 285 3.32 -9.58 -7.54
C ILE A 285 2.17 -8.68 -7.05
N LEU A 286 1.82 -7.65 -7.80
CA LEU A 286 0.77 -6.70 -7.43
C LEU A 286 -0.62 -7.34 -7.41
N ARG A 287 -0.91 -8.23 -8.36
CA ARG A 287 -2.19 -8.95 -8.41
C ARG A 287 -2.35 -9.84 -7.19
N GLU A 288 -1.30 -10.54 -6.79
CA GLU A 288 -1.31 -11.37 -5.58
C GLU A 288 -1.43 -10.54 -4.32
N THR A 289 -0.65 -9.45 -4.24
CA THR A 289 -0.73 -8.50 -3.14
C THR A 289 -2.18 -8.04 -2.93
N TRP A 290 -2.89 -7.68 -4.01
CA TRP A 290 -4.31 -7.35 -3.92
C TRP A 290 -5.16 -8.51 -3.38
N GLN A 291 -4.97 -9.71 -3.92
CA GLN A 291 -5.75 -10.89 -3.53
C GLN A 291 -5.53 -11.25 -2.06
N GLU A 292 -4.29 -11.26 -1.57
CA GLU A 292 -3.96 -11.59 -0.18
C GLU A 292 -4.47 -10.54 0.81
N LEU A 293 -4.36 -9.26 0.47
CA LEU A 293 -4.88 -8.17 1.30
C LEU A 293 -6.40 -8.20 1.42
N THR A 294 -7.10 -8.72 0.41
CA THR A 294 -8.58 -8.77 0.35
C THR A 294 -9.18 -10.11 0.79
N GLN A 295 -8.45 -11.24 0.68
CA GLN A 295 -8.98 -12.58 0.95
C GLN A 295 -9.45 -12.79 2.39
N LYS A 296 -8.81 -12.12 3.36
CA LYS A 296 -9.05 -12.31 4.79
C LYS A 296 -10.03 -11.28 5.37
N ARG A 297 -10.65 -10.43 4.56
CA ARG A 297 -11.31 -9.21 5.04
C ARG A 297 -12.64 -8.96 4.33
N ASP A 298 -13.63 -8.48 5.09
CA ASP A 298 -14.88 -8.02 4.51
C ASP A 298 -14.57 -6.83 3.57
N PRO A 299 -15.11 -6.83 2.34
CA PRO A 299 -14.84 -5.76 1.38
C PRO A 299 -15.49 -4.47 1.89
N LEU A 300 -14.67 -3.61 2.51
CA LEU A 300 -15.11 -2.27 2.93
C LEU A 300 -15.21 -1.31 1.74
N VAL A 301 -14.49 -1.59 0.64
CA VAL A 301 -14.42 -0.75 -0.56
C VAL A 301 -14.43 -1.62 -1.83
N ASP A 302 -15.32 -1.33 -2.78
CA ASP A 302 -15.39 -2.01 -4.09
C ASP A 302 -14.34 -1.47 -5.07
N LEU A 303 -13.06 -1.72 -4.76
CA LEU A 303 -11.93 -1.36 -5.62
C LEU A 303 -11.49 -2.49 -6.54
N GLY A 304 -12.06 -3.69 -6.40
CA GLY A 304 -11.65 -4.90 -7.11
C GLY A 304 -11.59 -4.72 -8.63
N PRO A 305 -12.67 -4.24 -9.28
CA PRO A 305 -12.68 -4.03 -10.73
C PRO A 305 -11.64 -2.99 -11.19
N CYS A 306 -11.45 -1.91 -10.42
CA CYS A 306 -10.49 -0.85 -10.75
C CYS A 306 -9.03 -1.33 -10.65
N VAL A 307 -8.69 -2.06 -9.58
CA VAL A 307 -7.36 -2.63 -9.37
C VAL A 307 -7.03 -3.65 -10.45
N GLN A 308 -7.94 -4.59 -10.72
CA GLN A 308 -7.74 -5.60 -11.76
C GLN A 308 -7.65 -4.99 -13.16
N GLY A 309 -8.48 -3.99 -13.45
CA GLY A 309 -8.44 -3.24 -14.72
C GLY A 309 -7.10 -2.53 -14.91
N THR A 310 -6.62 -1.81 -13.89
CA THR A 310 -5.33 -1.10 -13.95
C THR A 310 -4.18 -2.07 -14.20
N ILE A 311 -4.13 -3.21 -13.50
CA ILE A 311 -3.11 -4.24 -13.72
C ILE A 311 -3.21 -4.81 -15.14
N HIS A 312 -4.43 -5.08 -15.63
CA HIS A 312 -4.65 -5.61 -16.97
C HIS A 312 -4.14 -4.66 -18.05
N ASP A 313 -4.40 -3.37 -17.92
CA ASP A 313 -3.93 -2.35 -18.87
C ASP A 313 -2.39 -2.30 -18.96
N ILE A 314 -1.71 -2.41 -17.80
CA ILE A 314 -0.23 -2.44 -17.75
C ILE A 314 0.30 -3.70 -18.46
N GLU A 315 -0.32 -4.85 -18.18
CA GLU A 315 0.07 -6.12 -18.80
C GLU A 315 -0.13 -6.12 -20.31
N ASP A 316 -1.28 -5.64 -20.78
CA ASP A 316 -1.59 -5.60 -22.20
C ASP A 316 -0.61 -4.70 -22.96
N HIS A 317 -0.30 -3.52 -22.41
CA HIS A 317 0.74 -2.66 -22.98
C HIS A 317 2.13 -3.33 -23.03
N SER A 318 2.43 -4.17 -22.04
CA SER A 318 3.75 -4.82 -21.92
C SER A 318 3.87 -6.10 -22.76
N ARG A 319 2.77 -6.69 -23.23
CA ARG A 319 2.76 -7.97 -23.95
C ARG A 319 3.17 -7.89 -25.43
N ASP A 320 3.08 -6.71 -26.04
CA ASP A 320 3.18 -6.58 -27.51
C ASP A 320 4.61 -6.57 -28.06
N HIS A 321 5.60 -6.18 -27.26
CA HIS A 321 6.98 -5.94 -27.70
C HIS A 321 8.03 -7.03 -27.38
N PRO A 322 7.90 -7.90 -26.36
CA PRO A 322 8.98 -8.82 -26.02
C PRO A 322 9.16 -9.94 -27.06
N LEU A 323 8.08 -10.51 -27.60
CA LEU A 323 8.18 -11.65 -28.54
C LEU A 323 8.95 -11.32 -29.83
N PRO A 324 8.64 -10.22 -30.56
CA PRO A 324 9.43 -9.84 -31.74
C PRO A 324 10.90 -9.54 -31.42
N ARG A 325 11.19 -8.93 -30.26
CA ARG A 325 12.56 -8.60 -29.83
C ARG A 325 13.37 -9.85 -29.48
N VAL A 326 12.76 -10.81 -28.77
CA VAL A 326 13.39 -12.11 -28.50
C VAL A 326 13.63 -12.87 -29.81
N ARG A 327 12.67 -12.88 -30.74
CA ARG A 327 12.84 -13.47 -32.07
C ARG A 327 14.05 -12.86 -32.80
N ALA A 328 14.13 -11.53 -32.88
CA ALA A 328 15.24 -10.85 -33.55
C ALA A 328 16.60 -11.14 -32.88
N LEU A 329 16.63 -11.22 -31.54
CA LEU A 329 17.81 -11.62 -30.79
C LEU A 329 18.22 -13.06 -31.11
N CYS A 330 17.29 -14.00 -31.10
CA CYS A 330 17.54 -15.39 -31.48
C CYS A 330 18.08 -15.50 -32.90
N GLN A 331 17.46 -14.84 -33.87
CA GLN A 331 17.91 -14.83 -35.26
C GLN A 331 19.32 -14.26 -35.42
N SER A 332 19.64 -13.19 -34.68
CA SER A 332 20.98 -12.60 -34.67
C SER A 332 22.03 -13.54 -34.08
N LEU A 333 21.72 -14.19 -32.96
CA LEU A 333 22.64 -15.11 -32.27
C LEU A 333 22.84 -16.40 -33.05
N LEU A 334 21.79 -16.90 -33.73
CA LEU A 334 21.79 -18.18 -34.43
C LEU A 334 22.40 -18.14 -35.83
N ARG A 335 22.54 -16.96 -36.45
CA ARG A 335 23.01 -16.77 -37.84
C ARG A 335 24.28 -17.56 -38.15
N ASP A 336 25.29 -17.50 -37.28
CA ASP A 336 26.59 -18.17 -37.46
C ASP A 336 26.89 -19.22 -36.38
N HIS A 337 25.90 -19.51 -35.52
CA HIS A 337 26.08 -20.32 -34.30
C HIS A 337 26.63 -21.73 -34.58
N PHE A 338 26.04 -22.41 -35.57
CA PHE A 338 26.43 -23.78 -35.94
C PHE A 338 27.72 -23.82 -36.77
N GLY A 339 28.01 -22.78 -37.56
CA GLY A 339 29.21 -22.72 -38.40
C GLY A 339 30.49 -22.40 -37.62
N GLN A 340 30.40 -21.52 -36.61
CA GLN A 340 31.56 -21.08 -35.82
C GLN A 340 31.68 -21.75 -34.45
N LYS A 341 30.78 -22.71 -34.13
CA LYS A 341 30.67 -23.34 -32.79
C LYS A 341 30.61 -22.29 -31.66
N ASN A 342 29.86 -21.22 -31.91
CA ASN A 342 29.77 -20.11 -30.96
C ASN A 342 29.06 -20.60 -29.69
N LYS A 343 29.66 -20.41 -28.52
CA LYS A 343 29.07 -20.87 -27.24
C LYS A 343 28.20 -19.80 -26.56
N GLY A 344 28.02 -18.64 -27.21
CA GLY A 344 27.36 -17.46 -26.63
C GLY A 344 25.83 -17.51 -26.58
N LEU A 345 25.17 -18.43 -27.27
CA LEU A 345 23.71 -18.47 -27.40
C LEU A 345 23.00 -18.56 -26.03
N VAL A 346 23.43 -19.49 -25.18
CA VAL A 346 22.82 -19.73 -23.87
C VAL A 346 23.05 -18.54 -22.94
N GLY A 347 24.26 -17.98 -22.89
CA GLY A 347 24.59 -16.83 -22.03
C GLY A 347 23.86 -15.55 -22.44
N ALA A 348 23.76 -15.29 -23.75
CA ALA A 348 23.04 -14.13 -24.27
C ALA A 348 21.52 -14.25 -24.09
N LEU A 349 20.97 -15.47 -24.12
CA LEU A 349 19.57 -15.72 -23.81
C LEU A 349 19.31 -15.76 -22.30
N GLN A 350 20.28 -16.12 -21.46
CA GLN A 350 20.11 -16.17 -20.00
C GLN A 350 19.93 -14.78 -19.37
N PHE A 351 20.59 -13.75 -19.88
CA PHE A 351 20.50 -12.37 -19.39
C PHE A 351 19.06 -11.78 -19.39
N PRO A 352 18.25 -11.96 -20.46
CA PRO A 352 16.81 -11.66 -20.46
C PRO A 352 16.00 -12.29 -19.32
N TRP A 353 16.41 -13.49 -18.88
CA TRP A 353 15.69 -14.30 -17.90
C TRP A 353 16.15 -14.07 -16.46
N GLN A 354 17.34 -13.48 -16.26
CA GLN A 354 17.82 -13.10 -14.92
C GLN A 354 16.89 -12.10 -14.22
N GLY A 355 16.21 -11.23 -14.97
CA GLY A 355 15.16 -10.36 -14.43
C GLY A 355 13.93 -11.11 -13.92
N LEU A 356 13.68 -12.32 -14.43
CA LEU A 356 12.61 -13.23 -13.96
C LEU A 356 13.12 -14.22 -12.88
N GLU A 357 14.43 -14.37 -12.70
CA GLU A 357 15.03 -15.22 -11.63
C GLU A 357 14.74 -14.66 -10.22
N GLY A 358 14.45 -13.36 -10.12
CA GLY A 358 14.15 -12.67 -8.87
C GLY A 358 12.73 -12.87 -8.34
N CYS A 359 11.74 -13.24 -9.18
CA CYS A 359 10.39 -13.56 -8.70
C CYS A 359 10.50 -14.64 -7.63
N PRO A 360 10.06 -14.36 -6.39
CA PRO A 360 10.41 -15.21 -5.27
C PRO A 360 9.72 -16.54 -5.47
N THR A 361 10.53 -17.56 -5.67
CA THR A 361 10.29 -18.77 -4.93
C THR A 361 11.01 -18.59 -3.63
N VAL A 362 10.26 -18.12 -2.63
CA VAL A 362 10.66 -18.15 -1.23
C VAL A 362 11.28 -19.52 -1.00
N HIS A 363 12.58 -19.53 -0.70
CA HIS A 363 13.24 -20.75 -0.28
C HIS A 363 12.41 -21.34 0.84
N SER A 364 12.12 -22.63 0.74
CA SER A 364 11.70 -23.46 1.88
C SER A 364 12.87 -23.53 2.88
N THR A 365 13.26 -22.40 3.45
CA THR A 365 14.01 -22.33 4.71
C THR A 365 13.00 -22.52 5.81
N ALA A 366 13.20 -23.59 6.56
CA ALA A 366 12.34 -24.18 7.59
C ALA A 366 12.07 -23.28 8.83
N THR A 367 11.99 -21.96 8.67
CA THR A 367 11.72 -21.01 9.75
C THR A 367 10.40 -20.25 9.60
N TYR A 368 9.68 -20.43 8.48
CA TYR A 368 8.29 -20.01 8.33
C TYR A 368 7.38 -21.25 8.29
N GLU A 369 7.38 -22.03 9.35
CA GLU A 369 6.25 -22.90 9.66
C GLU A 369 5.13 -22.01 10.19
N LEU A 370 4.15 -21.67 9.33
CA LEU A 370 2.75 -21.54 9.71
C LEU A 370 1.89 -21.43 8.44
N SER A 371 1.22 -22.55 8.13
CA SER A 371 0.06 -22.73 7.24
C SER A 371 0.32 -23.02 5.75
N PRO A 372 -0.12 -24.19 5.23
CA PRO A 372 -0.02 -24.57 3.82
C PRO A 372 -1.22 -24.05 3.02
N ARG A 373 -1.09 -22.95 2.26
CA ARG A 373 -2.20 -22.39 1.43
C ARG A 373 -1.72 -21.70 0.12
N PRO A 374 -2.63 -21.51 -0.87
CA PRO A 374 -2.44 -21.76 -2.31
C PRO A 374 -1.80 -20.60 -3.10
N LEU A 375 -0.76 -19.96 -2.55
CA LEU A 375 0.05 -18.94 -3.22
C LEU A 375 0.76 -19.47 -4.50
N HIS A 376 0.95 -20.79 -4.59
CA HIS A 376 1.84 -21.38 -5.58
C HIS A 376 1.23 -21.60 -6.97
N LEU A 377 -0.10 -21.58 -7.14
CA LEU A 377 -0.73 -22.18 -8.34
C LEU A 377 -1.18 -21.17 -9.41
N PHE A 378 -1.49 -19.92 -9.04
CA PHE A 378 -2.07 -18.94 -9.97
C PHE A 378 -1.06 -17.99 -10.62
N VAL A 379 0.04 -17.64 -9.94
CA VAL A 379 1.24 -16.99 -10.54
C VAL A 379 1.71 -17.77 -11.76
N LEU A 380 1.72 -19.09 -11.61
CA LEU A 380 2.09 -20.02 -12.67
C LEU A 380 1.22 -19.87 -13.93
N LEU A 381 -0.07 -19.54 -13.86
CA LEU A 381 -0.95 -19.58 -15.04
C LEU A 381 -0.78 -18.37 -16.00
N GLY A 382 -0.46 -17.19 -15.47
CA GLY A 382 -0.20 -15.98 -16.26
C GLY A 382 1.21 -15.99 -16.88
N GLU A 383 2.20 -16.37 -16.07
CA GLU A 383 3.59 -16.57 -16.50
C GLU A 383 3.72 -17.72 -17.50
N GLN A 384 2.96 -18.82 -17.32
CA GLN A 384 2.96 -19.94 -18.27
C GLN A 384 2.62 -19.52 -19.69
N ARG A 385 1.67 -18.60 -19.91
CA ARG A 385 1.31 -18.20 -21.29
C ARG A 385 2.43 -17.44 -21.97
N THR A 386 3.05 -16.49 -21.28
CA THR A 386 4.14 -15.67 -21.81
C THR A 386 5.41 -16.51 -21.95
N MET A 387 5.77 -17.29 -20.93
CA MET A 387 6.92 -18.21 -20.94
C MET A 387 6.76 -19.29 -21.99
N ARG A 388 5.57 -19.86 -22.18
CA ARG A 388 5.30 -20.82 -23.25
C ARG A 388 5.45 -20.21 -24.64
N ARG A 389 4.96 -18.98 -24.86
CA ARG A 389 5.16 -18.27 -26.14
C ARG A 389 6.63 -17.95 -26.39
N LEU A 390 7.37 -17.57 -25.37
CA LEU A 390 8.80 -17.31 -25.49
C LEU A 390 9.60 -18.59 -25.73
N HIS A 391 9.25 -19.68 -25.04
CA HIS A 391 9.78 -21.02 -25.28
C HIS A 391 9.54 -21.47 -26.72
N MET A 392 8.32 -21.27 -27.23
CA MET A 392 7.95 -21.54 -28.64
C MET A 392 8.85 -20.75 -29.60
N VAL A 393 9.02 -19.44 -29.38
CA VAL A 393 9.87 -18.59 -30.23
C VAL A 393 11.32 -19.05 -30.19
N VAL A 394 11.91 -19.24 -29.01
CA VAL A 394 13.34 -19.61 -28.88
C VAL A 394 13.64 -20.95 -29.55
N PHE A 395 12.84 -21.98 -29.28
CA PHE A 395 13.04 -23.30 -29.90
C PHE A 395 12.65 -23.30 -31.38
N GLY A 396 11.66 -22.51 -31.78
CA GLY A 396 11.28 -22.30 -33.17
C GLY A 396 12.43 -21.74 -34.00
N GLU A 397 13.00 -20.61 -33.60
CA GLU A 397 14.13 -19.99 -34.30
C GLU A 397 15.35 -20.92 -34.29
N TYR A 398 15.59 -21.65 -33.19
CA TYR A 398 16.67 -22.63 -33.09
C TYR A 398 16.54 -23.75 -34.13
N VAL A 399 15.34 -24.33 -34.25
CA VAL A 399 15.04 -25.40 -35.21
C VAL A 399 15.16 -24.91 -36.65
N VAL A 400 14.65 -23.72 -36.96
CA VAL A 400 14.77 -23.10 -38.30
C VAL A 400 16.23 -22.83 -38.66
N ALA A 401 17.02 -22.30 -37.72
CA ALA A 401 18.45 -22.06 -37.94
C ALA A 401 19.23 -23.37 -38.15
N LEU A 402 18.94 -24.41 -37.36
CA LEU A 402 19.55 -25.72 -37.51
C LEU A 402 19.24 -26.32 -38.89
N ALA A 403 17.97 -26.28 -39.30
CA ALA A 403 17.55 -26.77 -40.62
C ALA A 403 18.27 -26.04 -41.76
N THR A 404 18.32 -24.71 -41.67
CA THR A 404 19.00 -23.86 -42.66
C THR A 404 20.47 -24.22 -42.78
N HIS A 405 21.14 -24.45 -41.65
CA HIS A 405 22.54 -24.84 -41.63
C HIS A 405 22.77 -26.26 -42.19
N LEU A 406 21.95 -27.24 -41.81
CA LEU A 406 22.06 -28.62 -42.30
C LEU A 406 21.86 -28.71 -43.82
N LYS A 407 20.97 -27.89 -44.40
CA LYS A 407 20.77 -27.80 -45.85
C LYS A 407 21.99 -27.27 -46.61
N MET A 408 22.87 -26.52 -45.95
CA MET A 408 24.13 -26.01 -46.52
C MET A 408 25.32 -26.94 -46.25
N LEU A 409 25.20 -27.85 -45.28
CA LEU A 409 26.29 -28.69 -44.82
C LEU A 409 26.27 -30.07 -45.51
N GLU A 410 27.44 -30.58 -45.86
CA GLU A 410 27.55 -31.95 -46.39
C GLU A 410 27.02 -32.98 -45.37
N PRO A 411 26.22 -33.98 -45.81
CA PRO A 411 25.60 -34.97 -44.93
C PRO A 411 26.56 -35.70 -43.97
N ARG A 412 27.78 -35.99 -44.44
CA ARG A 412 28.83 -36.65 -43.65
C ARG A 412 29.33 -35.82 -42.46
N ARG A 413 29.07 -34.51 -42.45
CA ARG A 413 29.52 -33.58 -41.40
C ARG A 413 28.45 -33.33 -40.34
N TRP A 414 27.23 -33.85 -40.51
CA TRP A 414 26.12 -33.64 -39.57
C TRP A 414 26.41 -34.22 -38.18
N GLU A 415 27.11 -35.35 -38.10
CA GLU A 415 27.48 -35.99 -36.83
C GLU A 415 28.33 -35.07 -35.94
N GLY A 416 29.13 -34.19 -36.54
CA GLY A 416 29.95 -33.21 -35.82
C GLY A 416 29.15 -32.14 -35.06
N LEU A 417 27.84 -32.00 -35.34
CA LEU A 417 26.94 -31.05 -34.67
C LEU A 417 26.12 -31.70 -33.54
N GLN A 418 26.06 -33.03 -33.47
CA GLN A 418 25.18 -33.75 -32.54
C GLN A 418 25.42 -33.35 -31.08
N HIS A 419 26.69 -33.29 -30.67
CA HIS A 419 27.06 -32.92 -29.30
C HIS A 419 26.72 -31.45 -28.97
N GLN A 420 26.91 -30.54 -29.93
CA GLN A 420 26.55 -29.12 -29.77
C GLN A 420 25.04 -28.98 -29.62
N VAL A 421 24.25 -29.58 -30.52
CA VAL A 421 22.79 -29.52 -30.47
C VAL A 421 22.22 -30.12 -29.19
N GLN A 422 22.78 -31.25 -28.74
CA GLN A 422 22.36 -31.88 -27.49
C GLN A 422 22.68 -31.01 -26.26
N THR A 423 23.80 -30.28 -26.29
CA THR A 423 24.21 -29.39 -25.21
C THR A 423 23.34 -28.14 -25.19
N ASP A 424 23.14 -27.50 -26.35
CA ASP A 424 22.35 -26.28 -26.49
C ASP A 424 20.88 -26.51 -26.12
N THR A 425 20.26 -27.57 -26.65
CA THR A 425 18.85 -27.90 -26.32
C THR A 425 18.66 -28.19 -24.85
N ARG A 426 19.60 -28.89 -24.20
CA ARG A 426 19.58 -29.12 -22.75
C ARG A 426 19.73 -27.81 -21.99
N ALA A 427 20.68 -26.96 -22.37
CA ALA A 427 20.94 -25.70 -21.68
C ALA A 427 19.77 -24.70 -21.84
N LEU A 428 19.20 -24.57 -23.04
CA LEU A 428 18.01 -23.77 -23.30
C LEU A 428 16.81 -24.31 -22.53
N HIS A 429 16.59 -25.62 -22.52
CA HIS A 429 15.51 -26.21 -21.73
C HIS A 429 15.71 -25.99 -20.23
N ASN A 430 16.95 -26.08 -19.73
CA ASN A 430 17.30 -25.79 -18.34
C ASN A 430 17.01 -24.34 -17.94
N ILE A 431 17.13 -23.37 -18.85
CA ILE A 431 16.70 -21.99 -18.60
C ILE A 431 15.19 -21.99 -18.30
N PHE A 432 14.36 -22.48 -19.22
CA PHE A 432 12.90 -22.45 -19.05
C PHE A 432 12.37 -23.34 -17.91
N THR A 433 13.03 -24.47 -17.61
CA THR A 433 12.63 -25.36 -16.50
C THR A 433 13.10 -24.87 -15.14
N LYS A 434 14.24 -24.16 -15.04
CA LYS A 434 14.57 -23.38 -13.83
C LYS A 434 13.49 -22.34 -13.52
N HIS A 435 12.83 -21.82 -14.55
CA HIS A 435 11.70 -20.91 -14.46
C HIS A 435 10.32 -21.59 -14.45
N ARG A 436 10.27 -22.86 -14.01
CA ARG A 436 9.09 -23.54 -13.42
C ARG A 436 7.84 -23.68 -14.29
N ASP A 437 7.99 -24.11 -15.53
CA ASP A 437 6.89 -24.80 -16.21
C ASP A 437 7.25 -26.25 -16.55
N LEU A 438 6.86 -27.16 -15.64
CA LEU A 438 6.97 -28.61 -15.82
C LEU A 438 6.05 -29.16 -16.93
N SER A 439 5.13 -28.33 -17.45
CA SER A 439 4.23 -28.68 -18.55
C SER A 439 4.74 -28.23 -19.93
N LEU A 440 5.93 -27.58 -20.00
CA LEU A 440 6.56 -27.27 -21.27
C LEU A 440 6.94 -28.54 -22.02
N ALA A 441 6.55 -28.59 -23.29
CA ALA A 441 6.95 -29.68 -24.16
C ALA A 441 8.47 -29.72 -24.27
N HIS A 442 9.07 -30.92 -24.28
CA HIS A 442 10.51 -31.11 -24.28
C HIS A 442 11.02 -31.42 -25.71
N PRO A 443 11.33 -30.42 -26.56
CA PRO A 443 11.57 -30.64 -27.99
C PRO A 443 12.88 -31.35 -28.30
N LYS A 444 13.76 -31.59 -27.31
CA LYS A 444 15.07 -32.23 -27.53
C LYS A 444 15.00 -33.52 -28.31
N GLU A 445 14.14 -34.46 -27.93
CA GLU A 445 14.06 -35.76 -28.62
C GLU A 445 13.68 -35.60 -30.09
N PRO A 446 12.59 -34.89 -30.43
CA PRO A 446 12.25 -34.50 -31.81
C PRO A 446 13.34 -33.71 -32.53
N ILE A 447 14.10 -32.86 -31.85
CA ILE A 447 15.23 -32.13 -32.44
C ILE A 447 16.39 -33.09 -32.78
N MET A 448 16.61 -34.12 -31.96
CA MET A 448 17.72 -35.06 -32.14
C MET A 448 17.43 -36.12 -33.21
N GLU A 449 16.17 -36.34 -33.59
CA GLU A 449 15.77 -37.32 -34.62
C GLU A 449 16.44 -37.09 -35.98
N ILE A 450 16.72 -35.83 -36.36
CA ILE A 450 17.42 -35.49 -37.62
C ILE A 450 18.82 -36.12 -37.70
N PHE A 451 19.46 -36.39 -36.55
CA PHE A 451 20.77 -37.04 -36.49
C PHE A 451 20.67 -38.57 -36.46
N GLN A 452 19.52 -39.12 -36.02
CA GLN A 452 19.27 -40.54 -35.85
C GLN A 452 18.79 -41.23 -37.13
N SER A 453 18.32 -40.45 -38.13
CA SER A 453 17.96 -40.99 -39.43
C SER A 453 19.17 -41.65 -40.12
N THR A 454 19.00 -42.91 -40.49
CA THR A 454 19.97 -43.75 -41.23
C THR A 454 19.79 -43.69 -42.74
N GLU A 455 18.76 -42.99 -43.24
CA GLU A 455 18.52 -42.79 -44.67
C GLU A 455 19.49 -41.76 -45.28
N ASN A 456 19.53 -41.67 -46.61
CA ASN A 456 20.36 -40.73 -47.36
C ASN A 456 20.06 -39.28 -46.97
N LYS A 457 20.72 -38.79 -45.92
CA LYS A 457 20.66 -37.42 -45.41
C LYS A 457 20.83 -36.44 -46.57
N ASN A 458 19.75 -35.78 -46.96
CA ASN A 458 19.72 -34.79 -48.04
C ASN A 458 18.83 -33.61 -47.63
N LYS A 459 18.58 -32.66 -48.54
CA LYS A 459 17.73 -31.49 -48.26
C LYS A 459 16.27 -31.89 -47.98
N GLU A 460 15.75 -32.90 -48.67
CA GLU A 460 14.38 -33.42 -48.49
C GLU A 460 14.22 -34.03 -47.09
N THR A 461 15.23 -34.74 -46.58
CA THR A 461 15.24 -35.25 -45.19
C THR A 461 15.07 -34.13 -44.16
N VAL A 462 15.67 -32.96 -44.41
CA VAL A 462 15.53 -31.80 -43.50
C VAL A 462 14.13 -31.19 -43.61
N ASP A 463 13.56 -31.13 -44.80
CA ASP A 463 12.20 -30.60 -45.03
C ASP A 463 11.13 -31.50 -44.42
N ASP A 464 11.25 -32.83 -44.56
CA ASP A 464 10.35 -33.81 -43.95
C ASP A 464 10.44 -33.79 -42.42
N TRP A 465 11.65 -33.68 -41.87
CA TRP A 465 11.85 -33.52 -40.43
C TRP A 465 11.24 -32.21 -39.90
N LEU A 466 11.43 -31.09 -40.62
CA LEU A 466 10.81 -29.81 -40.25
C LEU A 466 9.28 -29.86 -40.29
N ALA A 467 8.69 -30.52 -41.29
CA ALA A 467 7.25 -30.73 -41.38
C ALA A 467 6.74 -31.59 -40.22
N SER A 468 7.40 -32.72 -39.95
CA SER A 468 7.10 -33.58 -38.81
C SER A 468 7.24 -32.86 -37.46
N PHE A 469 8.21 -31.95 -37.33
CA PHE A 469 8.38 -31.12 -36.13
C PHE A 469 7.23 -30.12 -35.98
N ARG A 470 6.81 -29.46 -37.07
CA ARG A 470 5.67 -28.53 -37.08
C ARG A 470 4.36 -29.20 -36.64
N ASP A 471 4.13 -30.42 -37.11
CA ASP A 471 2.92 -31.18 -36.78
C ASP A 471 2.89 -31.59 -35.29
N ARG A 472 4.05 -31.97 -34.74
CA ARG A 472 4.19 -32.34 -33.32
C ARG A 472 4.23 -31.14 -32.37
N PHE A 473 4.69 -29.98 -32.86
CA PHE A 473 4.83 -28.75 -32.08
C PHE A 473 4.16 -27.56 -32.79
N PRO A 474 2.81 -27.56 -32.89
CA PRO A 474 2.10 -26.48 -33.57
C PRO A 474 2.38 -25.14 -32.90
N GLY A 475 2.70 -24.13 -33.71
CA GLY A 475 3.01 -22.77 -33.24
C GLY A 475 4.49 -22.50 -32.92
N TYR A 476 5.38 -23.50 -32.96
CA TYR A 476 6.83 -23.28 -32.78
C TYR A 476 7.47 -22.70 -34.04
N VAL A 477 7.06 -23.13 -35.22
CA VAL A 477 7.60 -22.63 -36.50
C VAL A 477 6.46 -22.02 -37.30
N SER A 478 6.62 -20.76 -37.73
CA SER A 478 5.62 -20.05 -38.52
C SER A 478 5.55 -20.58 -39.96
N THR A 479 4.36 -20.66 -40.54
CA THR A 479 4.14 -21.04 -41.95
C THR A 479 4.57 -19.95 -42.95
N GLN A 480 4.89 -18.73 -42.49
CA GLN A 480 5.29 -17.61 -43.34
C GLN A 480 6.79 -17.55 -43.70
N ASP A 481 7.64 -18.43 -43.16
CA ASP A 481 9.08 -18.43 -43.44
C ASP A 481 9.44 -19.23 -44.72
N GLN A 482 8.77 -18.93 -45.84
CA GLN A 482 9.38 -19.10 -47.16
C GLN A 482 10.27 -17.87 -47.42
N PRO A 483 11.44 -18.03 -48.06
CA PRO A 483 12.32 -16.90 -48.30
C PRO A 483 11.60 -15.90 -49.20
N ARG A 484 11.26 -14.72 -48.66
CA ARG A 484 10.96 -13.57 -49.51
C ARG A 484 12.24 -13.26 -50.28
N SER A 485 12.22 -13.61 -51.55
CA SER A 485 13.17 -13.14 -52.55
C SER A 485 13.32 -11.62 -52.41
N SER A 486 14.57 -11.17 -52.32
CA SER A 486 15.05 -9.82 -52.67
C SER A 486 13.97 -8.74 -52.76
N VAL A 487 13.74 -8.05 -51.65
CA VAL A 487 13.22 -6.68 -51.71
C VAL A 487 14.40 -5.77 -51.43
N ASP A 488 14.70 -4.91 -52.40
CA ASP A 488 15.82 -4.00 -52.43
C ASP A 488 15.93 -3.18 -51.14
N LEU A 489 17.16 -3.15 -50.61
CA LEU A 489 17.62 -2.15 -49.67
C LEU A 489 17.73 -0.81 -50.41
N GLU A 490 16.62 -0.10 -50.57
CA GLU A 490 16.67 1.34 -50.84
C GLU A 490 17.02 2.09 -49.55
N GLU A 491 18.24 2.64 -49.55
CA GLU A 491 18.71 3.83 -48.84
C GLU A 491 17.83 4.38 -47.70
N ILE A 492 18.13 3.96 -46.46
CA ILE A 492 17.93 4.87 -45.32
C ILE A 492 19.10 5.86 -45.31
N LYS A 493 18.88 7.01 -45.96
CA LYS A 493 19.71 8.21 -45.82
C LYS A 493 19.76 8.61 -44.35
N VAL A 494 20.93 8.45 -43.75
CA VAL A 494 21.28 9.03 -42.46
C VAL A 494 21.25 10.55 -42.58
N TYR A 495 20.18 11.19 -42.12
CA TYR A 495 20.19 12.62 -41.82
C TYR A 495 21.04 12.86 -40.56
N ARG A 496 22.37 12.92 -40.74
CA ARG A 496 23.25 13.61 -39.78
C ARG A 496 22.98 15.10 -39.90
N ARG A 497 22.08 15.63 -39.06
CA ARG A 497 22.09 17.07 -38.74
C ARG A 497 23.30 17.32 -37.83
N SER A 498 24.39 17.78 -38.42
CA SER A 498 25.43 18.48 -37.69
C SER A 498 24.88 19.85 -37.27
N CYS A 499 24.62 20.01 -35.97
CA CYS A 499 24.55 21.33 -35.35
C CYS A 499 25.86 21.56 -34.60
N CYS A 500 26.90 21.96 -35.34
CA CYS A 500 28.00 22.75 -34.82
C CYS A 500 27.97 24.08 -35.57
N ARG A 501 27.51 25.14 -34.91
CA ARG A 501 27.86 26.52 -35.26
C ARG A 501 28.56 27.11 -34.04
N CYS A 502 29.82 27.46 -34.24
CA CYS A 502 30.48 28.50 -33.49
C CYS A 502 29.76 29.84 -33.75
N CYS A 503 29.40 30.53 -32.68
CA CYS A 503 29.53 31.98 -32.44
C CYS A 503 28.99 32.24 -31.03
#